data_AF-A0A075RFM7-F1
#
_entry.id   AF-A0A075RFM7-F1
#
_cell.length_a   1.000
_cell.length_b   1.000
_cell.length_c   1.000
_cell.angle_alpha   90.00
_cell.angle_beta   90.00
_cell.angle_gamma   90.00
#
_symmetry.space_group_name_H-M   'P 1'
#
loop_
_entity.id
_entity.type
_entity.pdbx_description
1 polymer ?
#
loop_
_entity_poly.entity_id
_entity_poly.type
_entity_poly.pdbx_seq_one_letter_code
_entity_poly.pdbx_strand_id
1 'polypeptide(L)'
;MNRPTYTITSYIKKVFRPGERSLPRTDIIARLEEQLHFMPNGKSAEEILSEAMQLTDSPIKVGRTEAILELTYQPHQLFDQAYRFVRKSHSPKNLDQMMRELRQHTHFSWNQITKLLILDKDPRFVQYVGDERWYLAEWKLANDSIYEFLVSKEIDRLSIRLLFHMVENELKLSIKESMFVPELDGRFTVSGENIYVNGQDDKAKAVHEMQTAQAQVATAETVIENDQLALDHTEPQAKNLEAVQEEKIMITTQTKNVLAEVEQLLNKAVSLLDQRNVEMSQEVISHFQESNMDAIEILMKEKHKNEQVVTDIKNIVTTLDQE
;
A
#
# COMPACT_ATOMS: atom_id res chain seq x y z
N MET A 1 2.74 -8.03 15.87
CA MET A 1 2.53 -7.63 14.46
C MET A 1 3.66 -6.70 14.07
N ASN A 2 4.32 -6.95 12.94
CA ASN A 2 5.46 -6.15 12.49
C ASN A 2 4.96 -4.91 11.74
N ARG A 3 5.31 -3.70 12.21
CA ARG A 3 5.02 -2.43 11.52
C ARG A 3 6.31 -1.92 10.86
N PRO A 4 6.23 -1.15 9.76
CA PRO A 4 7.42 -0.56 9.17
C PRO A 4 8.10 0.39 10.17
N THR A 5 9.33 0.09 10.56
CA THR A 5 10.11 0.88 11.52
C THR A 5 11.39 1.37 10.88
N TYR A 6 11.77 2.62 11.13
CA TYR A 6 13.02 3.19 10.60
C TYR A 6 14.26 2.50 11.18
N THR A 7 15.36 2.51 10.43
CA THR A 7 16.68 2.20 10.99
C THR A 7 17.10 3.27 12.00
N ILE A 8 18.05 2.95 12.88
CA ILE A 8 18.55 3.87 13.91
C ILE A 8 19.07 5.18 13.29
N THR A 9 19.85 5.07 12.21
CA THR A 9 20.36 6.25 11.47
C THR A 9 19.21 7.10 10.91
N SER A 10 18.16 6.45 10.41
CA SER A 10 16.98 7.12 9.85
C SER A 10 16.11 7.81 10.89
N TYR A 11 15.94 7.22 12.07
CA TYR A 11 15.27 7.88 13.21
C TYR A 11 16.00 9.16 13.59
N ILE A 12 17.32 9.11 13.76
CA ILE A 12 18.12 10.30 14.10
C ILE A 12 17.96 11.39 13.04
N LYS A 13 17.98 11.05 11.75
CA LYS A 13 17.78 12.04 10.68
C LYS A 13 16.42 12.73 10.75
N LYS A 14 15.35 11.99 11.08
CA LYS A 14 13.97 12.51 11.14
C LYS A 14 13.72 13.45 12.33
N VAL A 15 14.59 13.46 13.33
CA VAL A 15 14.52 14.39 14.46
C VAL A 15 14.84 15.82 14.03
N PHE A 16 15.69 15.99 13.02
CA PHE A 16 16.07 17.30 12.49
C PHE A 16 15.01 17.78 11.50
N ARG A 17 14.49 18.98 11.73
CA ARG A 17 13.55 19.63 10.82
C ARG A 17 14.30 20.19 9.61
N PRO A 18 13.62 20.41 8.47
CA PRO A 18 14.23 21.03 7.31
C PRO A 18 14.92 22.36 7.67
N GLY A 19 16.23 22.44 7.40
CA GLY A 19 17.06 23.63 7.69
C GLY A 19 17.83 23.58 9.02
N GLU A 20 17.48 22.69 9.94
CA GLU A 20 18.24 22.49 11.17
C GLU A 20 19.54 21.71 10.87
N ARG A 21 20.68 22.22 11.34
CA ARG A 21 21.98 21.57 11.18
C ARG A 21 22.56 21.05 12.48
N SER A 22 22.09 21.58 13.61
CA SER A 22 22.55 21.22 14.93
C SER A 22 21.43 21.37 15.94
N LEU A 23 21.44 20.52 16.96
CA LEU A 23 20.46 20.53 18.05
C LEU A 23 21.16 20.14 19.37
N PRO A 24 20.68 20.68 20.49
CA PRO A 24 21.07 20.17 21.81
C PRO A 24 20.71 18.69 21.96
N ARG A 25 21.55 17.94 22.68
CA ARG A 25 21.34 16.52 22.98
C ARG A 25 19.99 16.28 23.67
N THR A 26 19.60 17.16 24.59
CA THR A 26 18.31 17.13 25.29
C THR A 26 17.13 17.23 24.34
N ASP A 27 17.22 18.11 23.35
CA ASP A 27 16.15 18.33 22.38
C ASP A 27 16.02 17.15 21.42
N ILE A 28 17.15 16.54 21.05
CA ILE A 28 17.17 15.32 20.24
C ILE A 28 16.48 14.18 20.99
N ILE A 29 16.81 13.99 22.27
CA ILE A 29 16.19 12.97 23.13
C ILE A 29 14.69 13.20 23.23
N ALA A 30 14.25 14.42 23.57
CA ALA A 30 12.83 14.75 23.69
C ALA A 30 12.05 14.49 22.39
N ARG A 31 12.60 14.91 21.24
CA ARG A 31 11.97 14.69 19.93
C ARG A 31 11.97 13.22 19.51
N LEU A 32 13.01 12.46 19.89
CA LEU A 32 13.00 11.02 19.71
C LEU A 32 11.84 10.44 20.51
N GLU A 33 11.71 10.75 21.80
CA GLU A 33 10.62 10.26 22.66
C GLU A 33 9.22 10.53 22.11
N GLU A 34 9.00 11.70 21.50
CA GLU A 34 7.76 12.00 20.78
C GLU A 34 7.52 11.06 19.58
N GLN A 35 8.57 10.73 18.82
CA GLN A 35 8.51 9.83 17.67
C GLN A 35 8.57 8.32 18.04
N LEU A 36 8.92 8.00 19.29
CA LEU A 36 9.23 6.64 19.78
C LEU A 36 8.01 5.74 20.02
N HIS A 37 6.78 6.23 19.84
CA HIS A 37 5.55 5.45 20.07
C HIS A 37 5.46 4.17 19.21
N PHE A 38 6.32 4.03 18.19
CA PHE A 38 6.32 2.94 17.22
C PHE A 38 7.59 2.07 17.24
N MET A 39 8.46 2.18 18.24
CA MET A 39 9.71 1.41 18.20
C MET A 39 9.52 -0.09 18.49
N PRO A 40 10.23 -0.97 17.76
CA PRO A 40 10.06 -2.42 17.86
C PRO A 40 10.79 -3.03 19.06
N ASN A 41 11.71 -2.30 19.72
CA ASN A 41 12.72 -2.92 20.61
C ASN A 41 12.73 -2.38 22.05
N GLY A 42 11.84 -1.45 22.42
CA GLY A 42 11.76 -0.92 23.79
C GLY A 42 13.00 -0.16 24.31
N LYS A 43 13.98 0.12 23.45
CA LYS A 43 15.18 0.91 23.80
C LYS A 43 14.82 2.36 24.10
N SER A 44 15.54 2.97 25.04
CA SER A 44 15.35 4.38 25.37
C SER A 44 15.92 5.31 24.29
N ALA A 45 15.45 6.56 24.23
CA ALA A 45 15.98 7.58 23.32
C ALA A 45 17.50 7.78 23.47
N GLU A 46 17.99 7.72 24.72
CA GLU A 46 19.41 7.87 25.04
C GLU A 46 20.26 6.72 24.53
N GLU A 47 19.74 5.49 24.61
CA GLU A 47 20.41 4.29 24.08
C GLU A 47 20.56 4.37 22.56
N ILE A 48 19.48 4.74 21.86
CA ILE A 48 19.49 4.90 20.39
C ILE A 48 20.48 5.97 19.98
N LEU A 49 20.49 7.11 20.68
CA LEU A 49 21.39 8.19 20.38
C LEU A 49 22.85 7.77 20.58
N SER A 50 23.12 7.05 21.67
CA SER A 50 24.46 6.54 21.98
C SER A 50 24.91 5.49 20.96
N GLU A 51 24.01 4.59 20.54
CA GLU A 51 24.26 3.60 19.49
C GLU A 51 24.52 4.28 18.14
N ALA A 52 23.70 5.27 17.77
CA ALA A 52 23.87 6.03 16.53
C ALA A 52 25.22 6.76 16.47
N MET A 53 25.72 7.27 17.61
CA MET A 53 27.02 7.93 17.70
C MET A 53 28.21 6.97 17.55
N GLN A 54 28.02 5.68 17.84
CA GLN A 54 29.08 4.66 17.72
C GLN A 54 29.20 4.10 16.30
N LEU A 55 28.25 4.39 15.41
CA LEU A 55 28.28 3.94 14.02
C LEU A 55 29.39 4.64 13.22
N THR A 56 30.11 3.87 12.39
CA THR A 56 31.19 4.38 11.53
C THR A 56 30.75 5.51 10.62
N ASP A 57 29.55 5.41 10.04
CA ASP A 57 28.95 6.40 9.15
C ASP A 57 27.77 7.11 9.81
N SER A 58 27.95 7.54 11.06
CA SER A 58 26.89 8.23 11.80
C SER A 58 26.38 9.48 11.06
N PRO A 59 25.04 9.70 11.02
CA PRO A 59 24.45 10.94 10.50
C PRO A 59 24.75 12.16 11.36
N ILE A 60 25.27 11.96 12.58
CA ILE A 60 25.52 13.01 13.56
C ILE A 60 26.95 12.95 14.08
N LYS A 61 27.46 14.10 14.52
CA LYS A 61 28.75 14.23 15.21
C LYS A 61 28.62 15.19 16.38
N VAL A 62 29.53 15.08 17.33
CA VAL A 62 29.65 16.09 18.40
C VAL A 62 30.11 17.41 17.79
N GLY A 63 29.38 18.48 18.11
CA GLY A 63 29.69 19.84 17.66
C GLY A 63 30.76 20.50 18.51
N ARG A 64 30.65 21.82 18.69
CA ARG A 64 31.60 22.62 19.49
C ARG A 64 31.61 22.26 20.98
N THR A 65 30.52 21.66 21.47
CA THR A 65 30.35 21.25 22.86
C THR A 65 29.67 19.89 22.86
N GLU A 66 30.00 19.02 23.82
CA GLU A 66 29.39 17.68 23.95
C GLU A 66 27.86 17.72 24.08
N ALA A 67 27.31 18.85 24.51
CA ALA A 67 25.88 19.08 24.61
C ALA A 67 25.18 19.34 23.26
N ILE A 68 25.92 19.66 22.19
CA ILE A 68 25.37 20.01 20.88
C ILE A 68 25.81 18.96 19.86
N LEU A 69 24.85 18.38 19.15
CA LEU A 69 25.08 17.45 18.07
C LEU A 69 24.78 18.11 16.72
N GLU A 70 25.64 17.88 15.74
CA GLU A 70 25.54 18.43 14.39
C GLU A 70 25.36 17.31 13.37
N LEU A 71 24.57 17.56 12.32
CA LEU A 71 24.48 16.65 11.18
C LEU A 71 25.81 16.60 10.43
N THR A 72 26.24 15.40 10.03
CA THR A 72 27.46 15.17 9.23
C THR A 72 27.26 15.45 7.74
N TYR A 73 26.11 16.04 7.37
CA TYR A 73 25.73 16.32 5.99
C TYR A 73 26.79 17.11 5.22
N GLN A 74 27.23 16.54 4.10
CA GLN A 74 28.12 17.18 3.15
C GLN A 74 27.38 17.40 1.82
N PRO A 75 27.15 18.65 1.41
CA PRO A 75 26.49 18.92 0.13
C PRO A 75 27.41 18.45 -1.00
N HIS A 76 26.93 17.49 -1.78
CA HIS A 76 27.64 16.98 -2.96
C HIS A 76 26.63 16.72 -4.09
N GLN A 77 27.02 17.03 -5.33
CA GLN A 77 26.16 16.93 -6.51
C GLN A 77 25.58 15.52 -6.71
N LEU A 78 26.33 14.48 -6.34
CA LEU A 78 25.88 13.08 -6.39
C LEU A 78 24.61 12.85 -5.56
N PHE A 79 24.51 13.44 -4.36
CA PHE A 79 23.31 13.30 -3.55
C PHE A 79 22.11 14.00 -4.20
N ASP A 80 22.31 15.14 -4.84
CA ASP A 80 21.24 15.86 -5.52
C ASP A 80 20.74 15.10 -6.75
N GLN A 81 21.64 14.47 -7.50
CA GLN A 81 21.28 13.62 -8.63
C GLN A 81 20.57 12.34 -8.16
N ALA A 82 21.05 11.69 -7.09
CA ALA A 82 20.39 10.54 -6.50
C ALA A 82 18.98 10.90 -6.01
N TYR A 83 18.84 12.05 -5.34
CA TYR A 83 17.56 12.55 -4.85
C TYR A 83 16.60 12.80 -6.02
N ARG A 84 17.06 13.46 -7.09
CA ARG A 84 16.25 13.68 -8.30
C ARG A 84 15.81 12.38 -8.97
N PHE A 85 16.69 11.39 -9.03
CA PHE A 85 16.38 10.07 -9.60
C PHE A 85 15.30 9.35 -8.80
N VAL A 86 15.47 9.24 -7.47
CA VAL A 86 14.50 8.60 -6.59
C VAL A 86 13.16 9.35 -6.64
N ARG A 87 13.20 10.69 -6.61
CA ARG A 87 12.01 11.54 -6.67
C ARG A 87 11.26 11.42 -8.00
N LYS A 88 11.98 11.42 -9.13
CA LYS A 88 11.40 11.31 -10.47
C LYS A 88 10.75 9.95 -10.71
N SER A 89 11.38 8.89 -10.19
CA SER A 89 10.86 7.53 -10.33
C SER A 89 9.75 7.19 -9.33
N HIS A 90 9.52 8.04 -8.33
CA HIS A 90 8.53 7.87 -7.25
C HIS A 90 8.50 6.45 -6.69
N SER A 91 9.68 5.85 -6.55
CA SER A 91 9.83 4.49 -6.04
C SER A 91 11.13 4.37 -5.28
N PRO A 92 11.15 3.62 -4.18
CA PRO A 92 12.35 3.42 -3.39
C PRO A 92 13.38 2.62 -4.20
N LYS A 93 14.66 2.93 -4.01
CA LYS A 93 15.76 2.40 -4.83
C LYS A 93 16.86 1.80 -4.00
N ASN A 94 17.43 0.71 -4.47
CA ASN A 94 18.66 0.16 -3.89
C ASN A 94 19.87 1.03 -4.26
N LEU A 95 20.94 0.93 -3.47
CA LEU A 95 22.19 1.63 -3.74
C LEU A 95 22.72 1.31 -5.15
N ASP A 96 22.66 0.04 -5.56
CA ASP A 96 23.10 -0.37 -6.90
C ASP A 96 22.32 0.28 -8.04
N GLN A 97 21.00 0.43 -7.87
CA GLN A 97 20.16 1.09 -8.87
C GLN A 97 20.51 2.58 -8.97
N MET A 98 20.71 3.25 -7.83
CA MET A 98 21.16 4.65 -7.81
C MET A 98 22.54 4.81 -8.43
N MET A 99 23.50 3.91 -8.12
CA MET A 99 24.84 3.96 -8.69
C MET A 99 24.83 3.79 -10.22
N ARG A 100 24.00 2.87 -10.75
CA ARG A 100 23.85 2.68 -12.20
C ARG A 100 23.33 3.95 -12.87
N GLU A 101 22.31 4.59 -12.31
CA GLU A 101 21.78 5.84 -12.85
C GLU A 101 22.83 6.96 -12.79
N LEU A 102 23.49 7.14 -11.64
CA LEU A 102 24.50 8.19 -11.45
C LEU A 102 25.65 8.07 -12.44
N ARG A 103 26.06 6.84 -12.80
CA ARG A 103 27.11 6.62 -13.82
C ARG A 103 26.68 7.01 -15.22
N GLN A 104 25.40 6.98 -15.55
CA GLN A 104 24.92 7.40 -16.86
C GLN A 104 24.99 8.93 -17.00
N HIS A 105 24.86 9.66 -15.90
CA HIS A 105 24.79 11.12 -15.88
C HIS A 105 26.05 11.79 -15.32
N THR A 106 27.07 11.02 -14.94
CA THR A 106 28.34 11.55 -14.41
C THR A 106 29.56 10.81 -14.93
N HIS A 107 30.71 11.48 -14.89
CA HIS A 107 32.01 10.88 -15.23
C HIS A 107 32.64 10.07 -14.07
N PHE A 108 31.95 9.93 -12.94
CA PHE A 108 32.50 9.21 -11.80
C PHE A 108 32.54 7.70 -12.06
N SER A 109 33.65 7.08 -11.67
CA SER A 109 33.78 5.62 -11.63
C SER A 109 32.93 5.02 -10.50
N TRP A 110 32.61 3.73 -10.60
CA TRP A 110 31.85 3.01 -9.57
C TRP A 110 32.44 3.20 -8.17
N ASN A 111 33.75 2.97 -8.02
CA ASN A 111 34.44 3.10 -6.74
C ASN A 111 34.43 4.53 -6.17
N GLN A 112 34.44 5.55 -7.04
CA GLN A 112 34.33 6.94 -6.60
C GLN A 112 32.92 7.22 -6.06
N ILE A 113 31.88 6.77 -6.76
CA ILE A 113 30.49 6.93 -6.32
C ILE A 113 30.27 6.20 -5.00
N THR A 114 30.72 4.95 -4.85
CA THR A 114 30.56 4.18 -3.60
C THR A 114 31.20 4.88 -2.40
N LYS A 115 32.37 5.52 -2.57
CA LYS A 115 33.04 6.25 -1.48
C LYS A 115 32.37 7.57 -1.13
N LEU A 116 31.74 8.23 -2.10
CA LEU A 116 31.15 9.56 -1.94
C LEU A 116 29.67 9.50 -1.55
N LEU A 117 28.91 8.54 -2.07
CA LEU A 117 27.47 8.40 -1.89
C LEU A 117 27.15 7.61 -0.61
N ILE A 118 27.52 8.17 0.53
CA ILE A 118 27.20 7.61 1.85
C ILE A 118 25.82 8.15 2.27
N LEU A 119 24.75 7.45 1.88
CA LEU A 119 23.37 7.89 2.10
C LEU A 119 23.00 7.97 3.59
N ASP A 120 23.68 7.23 4.47
CA ASP A 120 23.56 7.36 5.92
C ASP A 120 23.87 8.76 6.45
N LYS A 121 24.63 9.59 5.71
CA LYS A 121 24.96 10.96 6.12
C LYS A 121 24.00 12.02 5.59
N ASP A 122 23.20 11.69 4.58
CA ASP A 122 22.25 12.63 3.99
C ASP A 122 20.87 12.50 4.65
N PRO A 123 20.34 13.55 5.30
CA PRO A 123 19.06 13.49 6.01
C PRO A 123 17.85 13.34 5.08
N ARG A 124 18.00 13.57 3.77
CA ARG A 124 16.93 13.41 2.78
C ARG A 124 16.62 11.95 2.47
N PHE A 125 17.51 11.03 2.84
CA PHE A 125 17.34 9.60 2.59
C PHE A 125 17.16 8.85 3.91
N VAL A 126 16.15 7.99 3.94
CA VAL A 126 15.81 7.14 5.08
C VAL A 126 15.65 5.70 4.61
N GLN A 127 15.79 4.78 5.55
CA GLN A 127 15.70 3.35 5.35
C GLN A 127 14.86 2.73 6.47
N TYR A 128 14.12 1.67 6.14
CA TYR A 128 13.35 0.88 7.11
C TYR A 128 14.09 -0.41 7.45
N VAL A 129 13.89 -0.89 8.68
CA VAL A 129 14.45 -2.16 9.15
C VAL A 129 13.91 -3.30 8.29
N GLY A 130 14.81 -4.13 7.77
CA GLY A 130 14.46 -5.25 6.90
C GLY A 130 14.31 -4.89 5.42
N ASP A 131 14.54 -3.63 5.03
CA ASP A 131 14.56 -3.20 3.63
C ASP A 131 15.93 -2.63 3.24
N GLU A 132 16.47 -3.09 2.10
CA GLU A 132 17.71 -2.56 1.52
C GLU A 132 17.47 -1.31 0.65
N ARG A 133 16.20 -1.01 0.34
CA ARG A 133 15.82 0.15 -0.46
C ARG A 133 15.91 1.43 0.35
N TRP A 134 16.31 2.50 -0.32
CA TRP A 134 16.32 3.85 0.20
C TRP A 134 15.07 4.61 -0.21
N TYR A 135 14.56 5.36 0.75
CA TYR A 135 13.35 6.14 0.68
C TYR A 135 13.66 7.62 0.88
N LEU A 136 12.80 8.51 0.36
CA LEU A 136 12.93 9.93 0.66
C LEU A 136 12.30 10.25 2.02
N ALA A 137 12.97 11.10 2.79
CA ALA A 137 12.49 11.56 4.09
C ALA A 137 11.20 12.39 3.98
N GLU A 138 10.90 12.98 2.82
CA GLU A 138 9.64 13.69 2.58
C GLU A 138 8.44 12.75 2.41
N TRP A 139 8.67 11.48 2.09
CA TRP A 139 7.60 10.51 1.89
C TRP A 139 7.04 10.02 3.22
N LYS A 140 5.70 10.03 3.32
CA LYS A 140 4.93 9.51 4.44
C LYS A 140 4.41 8.12 4.10
N LEU A 141 4.51 7.18 5.03
CA LEU A 141 3.90 5.88 4.84
C LEU A 141 2.39 5.98 5.03
N ALA A 142 1.65 5.47 4.05
CA ALA A 142 0.18 5.41 4.08
C ALA A 142 -0.34 4.06 4.59
N ASN A 143 0.53 3.14 5.00
CA ASN A 143 0.16 1.79 5.42
C ASN A 143 -0.91 1.76 6.51
N ASP A 144 -0.78 2.61 7.54
CA ASP A 144 -1.77 2.69 8.62
C ASP A 144 -3.12 3.21 8.13
N SER A 145 -3.13 4.31 7.37
CA SER A 145 -4.37 4.88 6.83
C SER A 145 -5.07 3.92 5.87
N ILE A 146 -4.31 3.21 5.04
CA ILE A 146 -4.84 2.21 4.12
C ILE A 146 -5.40 1.01 4.89
N TYR A 147 -4.71 0.54 5.92
CA TYR A 147 -5.20 -0.54 6.77
C TYR A 147 -6.52 -0.16 7.46
N GLU A 148 -6.55 1.01 8.10
CA GLU A 148 -7.74 1.53 8.78
C GLU A 148 -8.93 1.65 7.82
N PHE A 149 -8.69 2.15 6.60
CA PHE A 149 -9.73 2.25 5.59
C PHE A 149 -10.26 0.87 5.17
N LEU A 150 -9.37 -0.07 4.84
CA LEU A 150 -9.78 -1.41 4.40
C LEU A 150 -10.56 -2.15 5.48
N VAL A 151 -10.14 -2.02 6.75
CA VAL A 151 -10.88 -2.58 7.89
C VAL A 151 -12.23 -1.89 8.07
N SER A 152 -12.31 -0.56 7.93
CA SER A 152 -13.56 0.19 8.09
C SER A 152 -14.61 -0.12 7.00
N LYS A 153 -14.14 -0.57 5.83
CA LYS A 153 -14.98 -0.93 4.69
C LYS A 153 -15.17 -2.44 4.54
N GLU A 154 -14.62 -3.23 5.46
CA GLU A 154 -14.67 -4.70 5.44
C GLU A 154 -14.13 -5.28 4.12
N ILE A 155 -13.05 -4.69 3.59
CA ILE A 155 -12.42 -5.13 2.35
C ILE A 155 -11.22 -6.01 2.69
N ASP A 156 -11.33 -7.31 2.40
CA ASP A 156 -10.24 -8.28 2.59
C ASP A 156 -9.19 -8.25 1.48
N ARG A 157 -9.61 -7.86 0.28
CA ARG A 157 -8.80 -7.91 -0.93
C ARG A 157 -8.89 -6.60 -1.71
N LEU A 158 -7.73 -6.04 -2.03
CA LEU A 158 -7.60 -4.85 -2.85
C LEU A 158 -6.69 -5.14 -4.05
N SER A 159 -7.14 -4.79 -5.26
CA SER A 159 -6.27 -4.79 -6.44
C SER A 159 -5.32 -3.57 -6.40
N ILE A 160 -4.04 -3.78 -6.73
CA ILE A 160 -3.03 -2.70 -6.82
C ILE A 160 -3.48 -1.59 -7.78
N ARG A 161 -4.24 -1.93 -8.83
CA ARG A 161 -4.75 -0.93 -9.80
C ARG A 161 -5.73 0.05 -9.18
N LEU A 162 -6.51 -0.40 -8.19
CA LEU A 162 -7.49 0.42 -7.46
C LEU A 162 -6.84 1.23 -6.33
N LEU A 163 -5.62 0.87 -5.91
CA LEU A 163 -4.90 1.53 -4.82
C LEU A 163 -4.75 3.02 -5.07
N PHE A 164 -4.32 3.43 -6.27
CA PHE A 164 -4.09 4.84 -6.58
C PHE A 164 -5.38 5.67 -6.50
N HIS A 165 -6.46 5.15 -7.07
CA HIS A 165 -7.77 5.78 -7.00
C HIS A 165 -8.25 5.92 -5.55
N MET A 166 -8.12 4.85 -4.76
CA MET A 166 -8.51 4.84 -3.35
C MET A 166 -7.69 5.84 -2.52
N VAL A 167 -6.37 5.91 -2.74
CA VAL A 167 -5.49 6.81 -1.98
C VAL A 167 -5.82 8.29 -2.25
N GLU A 168 -6.11 8.67 -3.50
CA GLU A 168 -6.44 10.07 -3.82
C GLU A 168 -7.87 10.45 -3.45
N ASN A 169 -8.85 9.63 -3.81
CA ASN A 169 -10.26 10.02 -3.72
C ASN A 169 -10.86 9.74 -2.34
N GLU A 170 -10.54 8.58 -1.76
CA GLU A 170 -11.13 8.16 -0.48
C GLU A 170 -10.30 8.68 0.70
N LEU A 171 -8.99 8.46 0.65
CA LEU A 171 -8.08 8.83 1.74
C LEU A 171 -7.63 10.30 1.67
N LYS A 172 -7.83 10.98 0.54
CA LYS A 172 -7.38 12.37 0.29
C LYS A 172 -5.88 12.56 0.55
N LEU A 173 -5.10 11.49 0.35
CA LEU A 173 -3.66 11.52 0.49
C LEU A 173 -3.03 11.87 -0.86
N SER A 174 -2.03 12.75 -0.84
CA SER A 174 -1.28 13.04 -2.06
C SER A 174 -0.41 11.83 -2.43
N ILE A 175 -0.61 11.26 -3.62
CA ILE A 175 0.26 10.19 -4.14
C ILE A 175 1.72 10.65 -4.17
N LYS A 176 1.98 11.94 -4.44
CA LYS A 176 3.36 12.46 -4.55
C LYS A 176 4.12 12.40 -3.23
N GLU A 177 3.43 12.55 -2.11
CA GLU A 177 4.04 12.60 -0.78
C GLU A 177 3.80 11.32 0.03
N SER A 178 2.86 10.48 -0.40
CA SER A 178 2.44 9.29 0.33
C SER A 178 2.87 8.05 -0.41
N MET A 179 3.31 7.04 0.34
CA MET A 179 3.83 5.81 -0.21
C MET A 179 3.26 4.63 0.56
N PHE A 180 2.88 3.60 -0.19
CA PHE A 180 2.38 2.36 0.38
C PHE A 180 3.41 1.26 0.17
N VAL A 181 3.87 0.65 1.27
CA VAL A 181 4.87 -0.42 1.24
C VAL A 181 4.34 -1.62 2.02
N PRO A 182 3.45 -2.44 1.42
CA PRO A 182 2.80 -3.56 2.10
C PRO A 182 3.78 -4.64 2.53
N GLU A 183 4.90 -4.81 1.82
CA GLU A 183 5.92 -5.83 2.09
C GLU A 183 6.58 -5.68 3.48
N LEU A 184 6.61 -4.46 4.02
CA LEU A 184 7.24 -4.14 5.32
C LEU A 184 6.27 -4.25 6.49
N ASP A 185 5.01 -4.56 6.23
CA ASP A 185 3.94 -4.53 7.22
C ASP A 185 3.27 -5.89 7.27
N GLY A 186 3.37 -6.56 8.43
CA GLY A 186 2.86 -7.91 8.62
C GLY A 186 1.33 -8.02 8.53
N ARG A 187 0.61 -6.89 8.51
CA ARG A 187 -0.84 -6.85 8.29
C ARG A 187 -1.24 -7.08 6.84
N PHE A 188 -0.31 -6.96 5.90
CA PHE A 188 -0.59 -7.13 4.48
C PHE A 188 0.10 -8.37 3.94
N THR A 189 -0.49 -8.96 2.91
CA THR A 189 0.16 -9.98 2.10
C THR A 189 -0.07 -9.65 0.63
N VAL A 190 1.02 -9.58 -0.14
CA VAL A 190 0.96 -9.27 -1.56
C VAL A 190 1.11 -10.56 -2.34
N SER A 191 0.12 -10.86 -3.19
CA SER A 191 0.20 -11.97 -4.14
C SER A 191 -0.23 -11.49 -5.52
N GLY A 192 0.78 -11.33 -6.40
CA GLY A 192 0.60 -10.81 -7.75
C GLY A 192 0.07 -9.38 -7.74
N GLU A 193 -1.07 -9.16 -8.39
CA GLU A 193 -1.73 -7.85 -8.48
C GLU A 193 -2.68 -7.54 -7.30
N ASN A 194 -2.73 -8.40 -6.28
CA ASN A 194 -3.68 -8.26 -5.18
C ASN A 194 -2.97 -8.14 -3.83
N ILE A 195 -3.51 -7.27 -2.99
CA ILE A 195 -3.13 -7.05 -1.60
C ILE A 195 -4.23 -7.65 -0.73
N TYR A 196 -3.84 -8.49 0.21
CA TYR A 196 -4.72 -9.13 1.19
C TYR A 196 -4.47 -8.51 2.56
N VAL A 197 -5.54 -8.30 3.32
CA VAL A 197 -5.47 -7.80 4.71
C VAL A 197 -5.54 -8.99 5.66
N ASN A 198 -4.45 -9.24 6.38
CA ASN A 198 -4.38 -10.31 7.37
C ASN A 198 -5.11 -9.87 8.66
N GLY A 199 -5.99 -10.73 9.17
CA GLY A 199 -6.61 -10.55 10.49
C GLY A 199 -8.10 -10.20 10.53
N GLN A 200 -8.85 -10.32 9.42
CA GLN A 200 -10.32 -10.30 9.51
C GLN A 200 -10.90 -11.62 10.04
N ASP A 201 -10.25 -12.76 9.77
CA ASP A 201 -10.69 -14.09 10.24
C ASP A 201 -10.64 -14.28 11.77
N ASP A 202 -9.76 -13.56 12.48
CA ASP A 202 -9.65 -13.66 13.95
C ASP A 202 -10.79 -12.94 14.69
N LYS A 203 -11.46 -11.97 14.04
CA LYS A 203 -12.66 -11.34 14.61
C LYS A 203 -13.90 -12.21 14.40
N ALA A 204 -14.01 -12.94 13.29
CA ALA A 204 -15.10 -13.88 13.06
C ALA A 204 -15.03 -15.09 14.01
N LYS A 205 -13.83 -15.58 14.34
CA LYS A 205 -13.65 -16.68 15.30
C LYS A 205 -13.91 -16.27 16.76
N ALA A 206 -13.53 -15.06 17.16
CA ALA A 206 -13.77 -14.58 18.53
C ALA A 206 -15.28 -14.38 18.84
N VAL A 207 -16.09 -14.02 17.84
CA VAL A 207 -17.55 -13.90 18.00
C VAL A 207 -18.22 -15.29 18.05
N HIS A 208 -17.69 -16.27 17.29
CA HIS A 208 -18.22 -17.64 17.27
C HIS A 208 -17.85 -18.47 18.52
N GLU A 209 -16.72 -18.16 19.17
CA GLU A 209 -16.32 -18.76 20.45
C GLU A 209 -17.06 -18.16 21.66
N MET A 210 -17.48 -16.88 21.60
CA MET A 210 -18.35 -16.28 22.62
C MET A 210 -19.81 -16.76 22.53
N GLN A 211 -20.32 -17.10 21.35
CA GLN A 211 -21.67 -17.64 21.19
C GLN A 211 -21.77 -19.15 21.50
N THR A 212 -20.69 -19.91 21.37
CA THR A 212 -20.67 -21.33 21.76
C THR A 212 -20.46 -21.52 23.27
N ALA A 213 -19.85 -20.56 23.98
CA ALA A 213 -19.71 -20.60 25.44
C ALA A 213 -21.00 -20.23 26.22
N GLN A 214 -21.97 -19.55 25.60
CA GLN A 214 -23.25 -19.19 26.25
C GLN A 214 -24.36 -20.25 26.09
N ALA A 215 -24.16 -21.28 25.27
CA ALA A 215 -25.12 -22.37 25.08
C ALA A 215 -24.89 -23.60 25.99
N GLN A 216 -23.86 -23.60 26.86
CA GLN A 216 -23.49 -24.75 27.70
C GLN A 216 -23.62 -24.54 29.23
N VAL A 217 -24.27 -23.46 29.70
CA VAL A 217 -24.46 -23.22 31.15
C VAL A 217 -25.94 -23.33 31.60
N ALA A 218 -26.86 -23.67 30.71
CA ALA A 218 -28.28 -23.81 31.05
C ALA A 218 -28.78 -25.25 30.93
N THR A 219 -28.17 -26.20 31.64
CA THR A 219 -28.84 -27.41 32.19
C THR A 219 -27.86 -28.23 33.02
N ALA A 220 -27.72 -27.87 34.28
CA ALA A 220 -27.28 -28.78 35.33
C ALA A 220 -28.24 -28.61 36.50
N GLU A 221 -29.14 -29.59 36.67
CA GLU A 221 -29.56 -30.15 37.96
C GLU A 221 -30.74 -31.10 37.75
N THR A 222 -30.49 -32.41 37.71
CA THR A 222 -30.89 -33.32 38.79
C THR A 222 -30.49 -34.77 38.46
N VAL A 223 -29.95 -35.41 39.48
CA VAL A 223 -29.30 -36.71 39.55
C VAL A 223 -30.36 -37.83 39.73
N ILE A 224 -30.13 -39.04 39.18
CA ILE A 224 -30.13 -40.35 39.88
C ILE A 224 -29.79 -41.50 38.90
N GLU A 225 -28.98 -42.42 39.44
CA GLU A 225 -28.38 -43.69 39.01
C GLU A 225 -29.17 -44.62 38.05
N ASN A 226 -28.48 -45.25 37.08
CA ASN A 226 -28.02 -46.65 37.22
C ASN A 226 -27.21 -47.20 36.02
N ASP A 227 -26.28 -48.06 36.42
CA ASP A 227 -25.33 -48.97 35.79
C ASP A 227 -25.57 -49.67 34.43
N GLN A 228 -24.43 -50.06 33.83
CA GLN A 228 -24.13 -51.23 32.95
C GLN A 228 -24.09 -51.13 31.40
N LEU A 229 -22.84 -51.18 30.91
CA LEU A 229 -22.21 -52.11 29.94
C LEU A 229 -22.89 -52.50 28.60
N ALA A 230 -22.06 -52.37 27.55
CA ALA A 230 -21.88 -53.20 26.35
C ALA A 230 -22.50 -52.75 25.00
N LEU A 231 -21.59 -52.62 24.02
CA LEU A 231 -21.66 -52.89 22.56
C LEU A 231 -22.96 -53.61 22.11
N ASP A 232 -23.64 -53.30 21.00
CA ASP A 232 -23.15 -53.17 19.62
C ASP A 232 -24.31 -52.71 18.67
N HIS A 233 -23.95 -52.20 17.48
CA HIS A 233 -24.72 -51.85 16.26
C HIS A 233 -26.27 -51.91 16.17
N THR A 234 -26.90 -50.80 15.75
CA THR A 234 -27.75 -50.70 14.52
C THR A 234 -28.09 -49.22 14.16
N GLU A 235 -27.85 -48.81 12.91
CA GLU A 235 -28.35 -47.57 12.25
C GLU A 235 -29.91 -47.57 12.15
N PRO A 236 -30.65 -46.50 11.74
CA PRO A 236 -30.27 -45.32 10.92
C PRO A 236 -30.96 -43.96 11.25
N GLN A 237 -30.60 -42.93 10.44
CA GLN A 237 -31.40 -41.77 9.97
C GLN A 237 -31.11 -40.34 10.47
N ALA A 238 -30.73 -39.54 9.45
CA ALA A 238 -31.26 -38.22 9.10
C ALA A 238 -30.93 -37.01 9.98
N LYS A 239 -29.92 -36.23 9.55
CA LYS A 239 -29.89 -34.75 9.54
C LYS A 239 -28.50 -34.27 9.09
N ASN A 240 -28.27 -34.19 7.77
CA ASN A 240 -27.10 -33.47 7.23
C ASN A 240 -27.23 -33.24 5.71
N LEU A 241 -28.28 -32.52 5.30
CA LEU A 241 -28.49 -32.17 3.88
C LEU A 241 -28.98 -30.74 3.62
N GLU A 242 -29.25 -29.92 4.65
CA GLU A 242 -29.75 -28.55 4.45
C GLU A 242 -28.64 -27.47 4.42
N ALA A 243 -27.51 -27.67 5.09
CA ALA A 243 -26.46 -26.64 5.18
C ALA A 243 -25.64 -26.43 3.89
N VAL A 244 -25.65 -27.37 2.94
CA VAL A 244 -24.85 -27.29 1.70
C VAL A 244 -25.62 -26.61 0.55
N GLN A 245 -26.95 -26.49 0.66
CA GLN A 245 -27.74 -25.82 -0.38
C GLN A 245 -27.79 -24.30 -0.19
N GLU A 246 -27.79 -23.79 1.05
CA GLU A 246 -27.87 -22.35 1.31
C GLU A 246 -26.59 -21.59 0.89
N GLU A 247 -25.39 -22.15 1.12
CA GLU A 247 -24.13 -21.54 0.66
C GLU A 247 -24.03 -21.49 -0.86
N LYS A 248 -24.49 -22.53 -1.56
CA LYS A 248 -24.48 -22.56 -3.03
C LYS A 248 -25.49 -21.58 -3.61
N ILE A 249 -26.65 -21.39 -2.97
CA ILE A 249 -27.65 -20.41 -3.40
C ILE A 249 -27.15 -18.97 -3.16
N MET A 250 -26.54 -18.69 -1.99
CA MET A 250 -26.01 -17.34 -1.68
C MET A 250 -24.91 -16.88 -2.63
N ILE A 251 -23.93 -17.75 -2.93
CA ILE A 251 -22.83 -17.44 -3.88
C ILE A 251 -23.39 -17.19 -5.28
N THR A 252 -24.40 -17.96 -5.70
CA THR A 252 -25.03 -17.80 -7.03
C THR A 252 -25.90 -16.54 -7.12
N THR A 253 -26.48 -16.06 -6.02
CA THR A 253 -27.21 -14.77 -6.00
C THR A 253 -26.28 -13.56 -5.96
N GLN A 254 -25.13 -13.64 -5.28
CA GLN A 254 -24.16 -12.53 -5.25
C GLN A 254 -23.45 -12.36 -6.60
N THR A 255 -23.06 -13.44 -7.28
CA THR A 255 -22.45 -13.36 -8.62
C THR A 255 -23.42 -12.82 -9.67
N LYS A 256 -24.71 -13.17 -9.60
CA LYS A 256 -25.74 -12.60 -10.49
C LYS A 256 -25.92 -11.09 -10.32
N ASN A 257 -25.78 -10.57 -9.10
CA ASN A 257 -25.90 -9.14 -8.84
C ASN A 257 -24.70 -8.35 -9.40
N VAL A 258 -23.49 -8.89 -9.24
CA VAL A 258 -22.27 -8.31 -9.83
C VAL A 258 -22.30 -8.34 -11.36
N LEU A 259 -22.79 -9.43 -11.97
CA LEU A 259 -22.93 -9.52 -13.43
C LEU A 259 -23.90 -8.47 -13.98
N ALA A 260 -25.05 -8.27 -13.32
CA ALA A 260 -26.01 -7.23 -13.70
C ALA A 260 -25.43 -5.82 -13.57
N GLU A 261 -24.62 -5.56 -12.54
CA GLU A 261 -23.94 -4.26 -12.36
C GLU A 261 -22.88 -4.03 -13.44
N VAL A 262 -22.10 -5.05 -13.79
CA VAL A 262 -21.11 -4.99 -14.88
C VAL A 262 -21.80 -4.74 -16.22
N GLU A 263 -22.91 -5.41 -16.51
CA GLU A 263 -23.69 -5.22 -17.73
C GLU A 263 -24.23 -3.77 -17.83
N GLN A 264 -24.76 -3.22 -16.73
CA GLN A 264 -25.21 -1.84 -16.68
C GLN A 264 -24.07 -0.83 -16.93
N LEU A 265 -22.89 -1.09 -16.36
CA LEU A 265 -21.71 -0.23 -16.58
C LEU A 265 -21.21 -0.29 -18.03
N LEU A 266 -21.20 -1.48 -18.64
CA LEU A 266 -20.82 -1.66 -20.04
C LEU A 266 -21.81 -0.97 -20.98
N ASN A 267 -23.12 -1.09 -20.73
CA ASN A 267 -24.15 -0.40 -21.49
C ASN A 267 -24.05 1.12 -21.36
N LYS A 268 -23.75 1.62 -20.15
CA LYS A 268 -23.49 3.05 -19.92
C LYS A 268 -22.24 3.53 -20.67
N ALA A 269 -21.18 2.74 -20.70
CA ALA A 269 -19.96 3.06 -21.45
C ALA A 269 -20.22 3.15 -22.97
N VAL A 270 -21.02 2.22 -23.53
CA VAL A 270 -21.45 2.28 -24.94
C VAL A 270 -22.24 3.54 -25.23
N SER A 271 -23.20 3.91 -24.36
CA SER A 271 -23.98 5.13 -24.53
C SER A 271 -23.11 6.40 -24.53
N LEU A 272 -22.07 6.47 -23.70
CA LEU A 272 -21.15 7.60 -23.66
C LEU A 272 -20.27 7.67 -24.91
N LEU A 273 -19.81 6.51 -25.41
CA LEU A 273 -19.03 6.43 -26.66
C LEU A 273 -19.88 6.82 -27.88
N ASP A 274 -21.14 6.40 -27.93
CA ASP A 274 -22.08 6.80 -28.98
C ASP A 274 -22.35 8.32 -28.94
N GLN A 275 -22.52 8.88 -27.74
CA GLN A 275 -22.66 10.34 -27.58
C GLN A 275 -21.40 11.07 -28.06
N ARG A 276 -20.21 10.63 -27.66
CA ARG A 276 -18.94 11.22 -28.11
C ARG A 276 -18.80 11.15 -29.63
N ASN A 277 -19.21 10.05 -30.27
CA ASN A 277 -19.18 9.92 -31.73
C ASN A 277 -20.11 10.93 -32.43
N VAL A 278 -21.27 11.25 -31.83
CA VAL A 278 -22.17 12.30 -32.34
C VAL A 278 -21.53 13.68 -32.19
N GLU A 279 -20.96 14.00 -31.04
CA GLU A 279 -20.26 15.27 -30.79
C GLU A 279 -19.08 15.45 -31.75
N MET A 280 -18.32 14.39 -31.98
CA MET A 280 -17.19 14.38 -32.91
C MET A 280 -17.61 14.70 -34.35
N SER A 281 -18.80 14.26 -34.77
CA SER A 281 -19.33 14.62 -36.09
C SER A 281 -19.60 16.13 -36.23
N GLN A 282 -19.96 16.80 -35.14
CA GLN A 282 -20.13 18.26 -35.10
C GLN A 282 -18.79 18.99 -35.08
N GLU A 283 -17.81 18.47 -34.33
CA GLU A 283 -16.42 18.99 -34.30
C GLU A 283 -15.75 18.92 -35.68
N VAL A 284 -15.96 17.83 -36.42
CA VAL A 284 -15.46 17.70 -37.79
C VAL A 284 -16.04 18.79 -38.71
N ILE A 285 -17.32 19.12 -38.57
CA ILE A 285 -17.93 20.22 -39.34
C ILE A 285 -17.31 21.56 -38.96
N SER A 286 -17.07 21.80 -37.67
CA SER A 286 -16.42 23.03 -37.18
C SER A 286 -15.00 23.17 -37.72
N HIS A 287 -14.17 22.12 -37.60
CA HIS A 287 -12.79 22.15 -38.09
C HIS A 287 -12.70 22.18 -39.62
N PHE A 288 -13.71 21.67 -40.32
CA PHE A 288 -13.81 21.80 -41.77
C PHE A 288 -14.05 23.26 -42.19
N GLN A 289 -14.90 23.99 -41.47
CA GLN A 289 -15.11 25.44 -41.70
C GLN A 289 -13.82 26.24 -41.45
N GLU A 290 -13.00 25.80 -40.50
CA GLU A 290 -11.69 26.40 -40.17
C GLU A 290 -10.55 25.93 -41.07
N SER A 291 -10.80 25.02 -42.03
CA SER A 291 -9.78 24.41 -42.90
C SER A 291 -8.64 23.70 -42.13
N ASN A 292 -8.92 23.20 -40.92
CA ASN A 292 -7.95 22.51 -40.07
C ASN A 292 -7.99 21.00 -40.31
N MET A 293 -7.32 20.56 -41.38
CA MET A 293 -7.33 19.16 -41.82
C MET A 293 -6.64 18.20 -40.84
N ASP A 294 -5.62 18.68 -40.12
CA ASP A 294 -4.88 17.86 -39.14
C ASP A 294 -5.78 17.47 -37.95
N ALA A 295 -6.60 18.42 -37.47
CA ALA A 295 -7.57 18.15 -36.41
C ALA A 295 -8.64 17.14 -36.84
N ILE A 296 -9.09 17.21 -38.10
CA ILE A 296 -10.06 16.25 -38.65
C ILE A 296 -9.45 14.85 -38.73
N GLU A 297 -8.19 14.71 -39.14
CA GLU A 297 -7.52 13.40 -39.20
C GLU A 297 -7.38 12.76 -37.81
N ILE A 298 -7.07 13.57 -36.78
CA ILE A 298 -7.02 13.12 -35.39
C ILE A 298 -8.40 12.63 -34.93
N LEU A 299 -9.45 13.41 -35.19
CA LEU A 299 -10.82 13.04 -34.85
C LEU A 299 -11.26 11.76 -35.58
N MET A 300 -10.92 11.59 -36.86
CA MET A 300 -11.23 10.35 -37.57
C MET A 300 -10.55 9.12 -36.97
N LYS A 301 -9.30 9.25 -36.51
CA LYS A 301 -8.58 8.16 -35.81
C LYS A 301 -9.19 7.87 -34.44
N GLU A 302 -9.64 8.89 -33.72
CA GLU A 302 -10.36 8.73 -32.45
C GLU A 302 -11.70 8.02 -32.67
N LYS A 303 -12.49 8.44 -33.67
CA LYS A 303 -13.76 7.82 -34.06
C LYS A 303 -13.60 6.32 -34.32
N HIS A 304 -12.61 5.96 -35.13
CA HIS A 304 -12.37 4.57 -35.49
C HIS A 304 -12.04 3.71 -34.25
N LYS A 305 -11.23 4.24 -33.33
CA LYS A 305 -10.94 3.56 -32.05
C LYS A 305 -12.20 3.41 -31.19
N ASN A 306 -13.03 4.45 -31.10
CA ASN A 306 -14.27 4.40 -30.33
C ASN A 306 -15.24 3.35 -30.90
N GLU A 307 -15.41 3.29 -32.22
CA GLU A 307 -16.25 2.29 -32.89
C GLU A 307 -15.74 0.85 -32.65
N GLN A 308 -14.41 0.66 -32.65
CA GLN A 308 -13.81 -0.63 -32.32
C GLN A 308 -14.10 -1.03 -30.87
N VAL A 309 -13.90 -0.12 -29.91
CA VAL A 309 -14.18 -0.36 -28.49
C VAL A 309 -15.67 -0.64 -28.24
N VAL A 310 -16.58 0.07 -28.91
CA VAL A 310 -18.03 -0.20 -28.83
C VAL A 310 -18.35 -1.61 -29.33
N THR A 311 -17.72 -2.03 -30.42
CA THR A 311 -17.91 -3.38 -30.98
C THR A 311 -17.41 -4.45 -30.00
N ASP A 312 -16.24 -4.24 -29.40
CA ASP A 312 -15.66 -5.15 -28.41
C ASP A 312 -16.53 -5.25 -27.15
N ILE A 313 -17.04 -4.12 -26.65
CA ILE A 313 -17.96 -4.11 -25.49
C ILE A 313 -19.27 -4.84 -25.84
N LYS A 314 -19.85 -4.62 -27.02
CA LYS A 314 -21.06 -5.33 -27.46
C LYS A 314 -20.83 -6.83 -27.54
N ASN A 315 -19.68 -7.27 -28.05
CA ASN A 315 -19.32 -8.68 -28.08
C ASN A 315 -19.25 -9.26 -26.65
N ILE A 316 -18.63 -8.55 -25.71
CA ILE A 316 -18.54 -8.97 -24.30
C ILE A 316 -19.92 -9.09 -23.67
N VAL A 317 -20.81 -8.10 -23.87
CA VAL A 317 -22.20 -8.15 -23.36
C VAL A 317 -22.94 -9.35 -23.97
N THR A 318 -22.85 -9.57 -25.28
CA THR A 318 -23.51 -10.73 -25.91
C THR A 318 -22.97 -12.08 -25.45
N THR A 319 -21.69 -12.18 -25.07
CA THR A 319 -21.15 -13.41 -24.49
C THR A 319 -21.58 -13.60 -23.04
N LEU A 320 -21.80 -12.52 -22.29
CA LEU A 320 -22.32 -12.57 -20.92
C LEU A 320 -23.81 -12.98 -20.88
N ASP A 321 -24.59 -12.65 -21.92
CA ASP A 321 -26.00 -13.06 -22.05
C ASP A 321 -26.19 -14.55 -22.41
N GLN A 322 -25.12 -15.24 -22.84
CA GLN A 322 -25.15 -16.62 -23.33
C GLN A 322 -24.70 -17.68 -22.30
N GLU A 323 -24.21 -17.26 -21.12
CA GLU A 323 -23.82 -18.12 -19.99
C GLU A 323 -24.90 -18.22 -18.89
#